data_AF-A0AAE1S9S2-F1
#
_entry.id   AF-A0AAE1S9S2-F1
#
_cell.length_a   1.000
_cell.length_b   1.000
_cell.length_c   1.000
_cell.angle_alpha   90.00
_cell.angle_beta   90.00
_cell.angle_gamma   90.00
#
_symmetry.space_group_name_H-M   'P 1'
#
loop_
_entity.id
_entity.type
_entity.pdbx_description
1 polymer ?
#
loop_
_entity_poly.entity_id
_entity_poly.type
_entity_poly.pdbx_seq_one_letter_code
_entity_poly.pdbx_strand_id
1 'polypeptide(L)'
;MYLNAARPKVRFTLWLHIQNKLLTTDRLHKWGLPGDLHCPLCHVHYESRDHLFVYYDYVRKPWYMLQYWMQLTPIQFHTWDHHLAGMIKRVKGKTRTIQILKMVYTEFVHCLWIERNMRIF
;
A
#
# COMPACT_ATOMS: atom_id res chain seq x y z
N MET A 1 -9.29 -11.03 -2.53
CA MET A 1 -9.09 -10.57 -3.94
C MET A 1 -10.18 -11.02 -4.91
N TYR A 2 -11.14 -11.85 -4.47
CA TYR A 2 -12.29 -12.27 -5.29
C TYR A 2 -13.18 -11.07 -5.64
N LEU A 3 -13.60 -10.97 -6.91
CA LEU A 3 -14.44 -9.90 -7.46
C LEU A 3 -13.87 -8.47 -7.31
N ASN A 4 -12.56 -8.27 -7.50
CA ASN A 4 -11.99 -6.93 -7.62
C ASN A 4 -11.89 -6.53 -9.10
N ALA A 5 -12.61 -5.48 -9.50
CA ALA A 5 -12.66 -4.98 -10.88
C ALA A 5 -11.51 -4.00 -11.23
N ALA A 6 -10.54 -3.80 -10.33
CA ALA A 6 -9.32 -3.05 -10.65
C ALA A 6 -8.53 -3.72 -11.79
N ARG A 7 -7.74 -2.92 -12.51
CA ARG A 7 -6.94 -3.36 -13.65
C ARG A 7 -6.01 -4.53 -13.27
N PRO A 8 -5.77 -5.53 -14.16
CA PRO A 8 -4.95 -6.69 -13.83
C PRO A 8 -3.55 -6.36 -13.29
N LYS A 9 -2.85 -5.40 -13.91
CA LYS A 9 -1.52 -4.92 -13.47
C LYS A 9 -1.53 -4.42 -12.02
N VAL A 10 -2.55 -3.64 -11.69
CA VAL A 10 -2.72 -3.00 -10.37
C VAL A 10 -3.02 -4.05 -9.30
N ARG A 11 -3.87 -5.02 -9.65
CA ARG A 11 -4.13 -6.20 -8.81
C ARG A 11 -2.84 -6.97 -8.54
N PHE A 12 -2.02 -7.22 -9.55
CA PHE A 12 -0.74 -7.91 -9.38
C PHE A 12 0.20 -7.17 -8.43
N THR A 13 0.31 -5.83 -8.56
CA THR A 13 1.07 -5.01 -7.60
C THR A 13 0.56 -5.17 -6.17
N LEU A 14 -0.76 -5.13 -5.95
CA LEU A 14 -1.35 -5.35 -4.63
C LEU A 14 -1.04 -6.76 -4.10
N TRP A 15 -1.09 -7.78 -4.95
CA TRP A 15 -0.77 -9.15 -4.55
C TRP A 15 0.69 -9.28 -4.07
N LEU A 16 1.63 -8.70 -4.82
CA LEU A 16 3.05 -8.63 -4.40
C LEU A 16 3.20 -7.85 -3.09
N HIS A 17 2.49 -6.73 -2.96
CA HIS A 17 2.52 -5.89 -1.77
C HIS A 17 2.07 -6.66 -0.51
N ILE A 18 0.94 -7.36 -0.58
CA ILE A 18 0.41 -8.18 0.51
C ILE A 18 1.43 -9.25 0.94
N GLN A 19 2.11 -9.87 -0.03
CA GLN A 19 3.13 -10.89 0.24
C GLN A 19 4.49 -10.32 0.67
N ASN A 20 4.63 -9.01 0.81
CA ASN A 20 5.92 -8.36 1.04
C ASN A 20 6.96 -8.77 -0.03
N LYS A 21 6.63 -8.56 -1.32
CA LYS A 21 7.47 -8.94 -2.46
C LYS A 21 7.77 -7.78 -3.43
N LEU A 22 7.41 -6.54 -3.08
CA LEU A 22 7.80 -5.36 -3.86
C LEU A 22 9.31 -5.09 -3.71
N LEU A 23 9.98 -4.48 -4.66
CA LEU A 23 11.44 -4.29 -4.60
C LEU A 23 11.86 -3.04 -3.78
N THR A 24 11.57 -3.06 -2.48
CA THR A 24 12.02 -2.04 -1.52
C THR A 24 13.52 -2.13 -1.28
N THR A 25 14.16 -1.03 -0.86
CA THR A 25 15.62 -0.97 -0.64
C THR A 25 16.08 -2.00 0.39
N ASP A 26 15.31 -2.25 1.46
CA ASP A 26 15.63 -3.32 2.44
C ASP A 26 15.69 -4.70 1.80
N ARG A 27 14.85 -4.97 0.79
CA ARG A 27 14.79 -6.25 0.08
C ARG A 27 15.91 -6.37 -0.94
N LEU A 28 16.18 -5.29 -1.69
CA LEU A 28 17.31 -5.23 -2.62
C LEU A 28 18.63 -5.42 -1.88
N HIS A 29 18.79 -4.79 -0.71
CA HIS A 29 19.96 -4.95 0.13
C HIS A 29 20.13 -6.38 0.65
N LYS A 30 19.03 -7.04 1.06
CA LYS A 30 19.05 -8.47 1.43
C LYS A 30 19.47 -9.39 0.27
N TRP A 31 19.35 -8.94 -0.98
CA TRP A 31 19.85 -9.65 -2.16
C TRP A 31 21.30 -9.34 -2.50
N GLY A 32 21.99 -8.53 -1.68
CA GLY A 32 23.37 -8.13 -1.90
C GLY A 32 23.53 -7.00 -2.93
N LEU A 33 22.43 -6.36 -3.35
CA LEU A 33 22.51 -5.20 -4.25
C LEU A 33 22.92 -3.95 -3.44
N PRO A 34 23.98 -3.25 -3.85
CA PRO A 34 24.38 -2.00 -3.20
C PRO A 34 23.35 -0.90 -3.50
N GLY A 35 23.18 0.04 -2.56
CA GLY A 35 22.28 1.17 -2.74
C GLY A 35 21.98 1.89 -1.44
N ASP A 36 21.38 3.07 -1.55
CA ASP A 36 20.89 3.81 -0.39
C ASP A 36 19.69 3.07 0.24
N LEU A 37 19.74 2.86 1.55
CA LEU A 37 18.67 2.23 2.31
C LEU A 37 17.53 3.20 2.60
N HIS A 38 17.76 4.51 2.51
CA HIS A 38 16.73 5.50 2.78
C HIS A 38 15.58 5.41 1.78
N CYS A 39 14.38 5.66 2.28
CA CYS A 39 13.17 5.70 1.48
C CYS A 39 13.26 6.86 0.47
N PRO A 40 13.05 6.60 -0.83
CA PRO A 40 13.14 7.63 -1.89
C PRO A 40 12.02 8.67 -1.80
N LEU A 41 10.99 8.44 -0.98
CA LEU A 41 9.91 9.39 -0.77
C LEU A 41 10.23 10.40 0.33
N CYS A 42 10.82 9.92 1.45
CA CYS A 42 11.02 10.74 2.65
C CYS A 42 12.47 11.15 2.89
N HIS A 43 13.45 10.41 2.35
CA HIS A 43 14.89 10.60 2.54
C HIS A 43 15.38 10.63 4.01
N VAL A 44 14.53 10.22 4.96
CA VAL A 44 14.83 10.30 6.41
C VAL A 44 14.90 8.93 7.06
N HIS A 45 14.00 8.02 6.70
CA HIS A 45 13.92 6.68 7.28
C HIS A 45 14.26 5.61 6.25
N TYR A 46 14.72 4.44 6.70
CA TYR A 46 14.95 3.31 5.82
C TYR A 46 13.65 2.81 5.18
N GLU A 47 13.73 2.47 3.90
CA GLU A 47 12.58 1.95 3.19
C GLU A 47 12.26 0.53 3.64
N SER A 48 11.00 0.31 3.95
CA SER A 48 10.41 -1.01 4.10
C SER A 48 8.95 -0.93 3.67
N ARG A 49 8.29 -2.07 3.47
CA ARG A 49 6.84 -2.10 3.22
C ARG A 49 6.07 -1.31 4.29
N ASP A 50 6.41 -1.56 5.55
CA ASP A 50 5.71 -0.99 6.70
C ASP A 50 6.01 0.52 6.80
N HIS A 51 7.25 0.96 6.54
CA HIS A 51 7.55 2.39 6.43
C HIS A 51 6.70 3.07 5.36
N LEU A 52 6.71 2.55 4.12
CA LEU A 52 6.01 3.15 2.99
C LEU A 52 4.49 3.26 3.21
N PHE A 53 3.87 2.25 3.81
CA PHE A 53 2.40 2.12 3.84
C PHE A 53 1.75 2.36 5.19
N VAL A 54 2.49 2.23 6.29
CA VAL A 54 1.94 2.37 7.66
C VAL A 54 2.49 3.60 8.36
N TYR A 55 3.79 3.85 8.24
CA TYR A 55 4.46 4.90 9.03
C TYR A 55 4.66 6.22 8.29
N TYR A 56 4.68 6.21 6.96
CA TYR A 56 4.93 7.43 6.20
C TYR A 56 3.68 8.32 6.13
N ASP A 57 3.69 9.43 6.87
CA ASP A 57 2.53 10.30 7.04
C ASP A 57 1.99 10.89 5.72
N TYR A 58 2.86 11.15 4.75
CA TYR A 58 2.45 11.63 3.43
C TYR A 58 1.61 10.61 2.66
N VAL A 59 1.72 9.32 2.97
CA VAL A 59 0.88 8.25 2.42
C VAL A 59 -0.39 8.07 3.26
N ARG A 60 -0.27 8.19 4.58
CA ARG A 60 -1.42 8.04 5.49
C ARG A 60 -2.49 9.10 5.24
N LYS A 61 -2.09 10.36 5.02
CA LYS A 61 -3.03 11.49 4.79
C LYS A 61 -3.98 11.23 3.60
N PRO A 62 -3.50 10.97 2.37
CA PRO A 62 -4.37 10.60 1.25
C PRO A 62 -5.23 9.37 1.53
N TRP A 63 -4.69 8.35 2.22
CA TRP A 63 -5.47 7.16 2.55
C TRP A 63 -6.64 7.47 3.50
N TYR A 64 -6.45 8.35 4.48
CA TYR A 64 -7.55 8.80 5.35
C TYR A 64 -8.57 9.65 4.59
N MET A 65 -8.12 10.52 3.68
CA MET A 65 -9.02 11.30 2.81
C MET A 65 -9.90 10.39 1.94
N LEU A 66 -9.32 9.35 1.34
CA LEU A 66 -10.07 8.36 0.54
C LEU A 66 -11.12 7.63 1.38
N GLN A 67 -10.78 7.25 2.61
CA GLN A 67 -11.75 6.63 3.53
C GLN A 67 -12.90 7.59 3.87
N TYR A 68 -12.58 8.85 4.14
CA TYR A 68 -13.57 9.90 4.41
C TYR A 68 -14.52 10.12 3.22
N TRP A 69 -13.99 10.21 1.99
CA TRP A 69 -14.80 10.36 0.78
C TRP A 69 -15.70 9.16 0.51
N MET A 70 -15.28 7.95 0.91
CA MET A 70 -16.11 6.74 0.83
C MET A 70 -17.10 6.60 2.01
N GLN A 71 -17.18 7.59 2.89
CA GLN A 71 -18.02 7.57 4.10
C GLN A 71 -17.71 6.37 5.00
N LEU A 72 -16.44 5.97 5.05
CA LEU A 72 -15.94 4.92 5.91
C LEU A 72 -15.34 5.54 7.16
N THR A 73 -15.65 4.99 8.33
CA THR A 73 -14.95 5.35 9.57
C THR A 73 -13.47 5.10 9.39
N PRO A 74 -12.55 6.06 9.60
CA PRO A 74 -11.12 5.78 9.52
C PRO A 74 -10.73 4.75 10.58
N ILE A 75 -9.98 3.71 10.21
CA ILE A 75 -9.27 2.90 11.20
C ILE A 75 -7.83 3.35 11.21
N GLN A 76 -7.34 3.66 12.42
CA GLN A 76 -5.93 3.89 12.66
C GLN A 76 -5.23 2.54 12.82
N PHE A 77 -4.10 2.40 12.14
CA PHE A 77 -3.25 1.22 12.24
C PHE A 77 -1.82 1.66 12.56
N HIS A 78 -1.16 0.89 13.42
CA HIS A 78 0.22 1.13 13.85
C HIS A 78 1.18 0.03 13.37
N THR A 79 0.66 -1.02 12.75
CA THR A 79 1.45 -2.11 12.17
C THR A 79 0.81 -2.57 10.86
N TRP A 80 1.62 -3.15 9.98
CA TRP A 80 1.12 -3.69 8.73
C TRP A 80 0.10 -4.81 8.96
N ASP A 81 0.35 -5.70 9.92
CA ASP A 81 -0.54 -6.85 10.16
C ASP A 81 -1.91 -6.40 10.68
N HIS A 82 -1.94 -5.37 11.55
CA HIS A 82 -3.20 -4.80 12.00
C HIS A 82 -3.96 -4.12 10.85
N HIS A 83 -3.25 -3.38 9.98
CA HIS A 83 -3.80 -2.80 8.77
C HIS A 83 -4.39 -3.85 7.83
N LEU A 84 -3.62 -4.90 7.52
CA LEU A 84 -4.04 -5.96 6.62
C LEU A 84 -5.24 -6.73 7.19
N ALA A 85 -5.22 -7.08 8.48
CA ALA A 85 -6.34 -7.75 9.13
C ALA A 85 -7.62 -6.90 9.10
N GLY A 86 -7.50 -5.61 9.41
CA GLY A 86 -8.61 -4.65 9.33
C GLY A 86 -9.17 -4.51 7.91
N MET A 87 -8.29 -4.42 6.91
CA MET A 87 -8.68 -4.37 5.51
C MET A 87 -9.37 -5.64 5.06
N ILE A 88 -8.84 -6.82 5.41
CA ILE A 88 -9.47 -8.12 5.11
C ILE A 88 -10.87 -8.17 5.72
N LYS A 89 -11.05 -7.75 6.98
CA LYS A 89 -12.36 -7.71 7.65
C LYS A 89 -13.34 -6.82 6.91
N ARG A 90 -12.92 -5.62 6.48
CA ARG A 90 -13.76 -4.65 5.76
C ARG A 90 -14.22 -5.11 4.38
N VAL A 91 -13.35 -5.83 3.67
CA VAL A 91 -13.66 -6.27 2.29
C VAL A 91 -14.41 -7.61 2.24
N LYS A 92 -14.82 -8.15 3.39
CA LYS A 92 -15.74 -9.30 3.48
C LYS A 92 -17.16 -8.85 3.12
N GLY A 93 -17.49 -8.88 1.84
CA GLY A 93 -18.84 -8.61 1.36
C GLY A 93 -18.89 -8.33 -0.14
N LYS A 94 -20.12 -8.05 -0.62
CA LYS A 94 -20.43 -7.83 -2.04
C LYS A 94 -21.14 -6.49 -2.32
N THR A 95 -21.32 -5.62 -1.32
CA THR A 95 -21.97 -4.32 -1.50
C THR A 95 -21.19 -3.44 -2.47
N ARG A 96 -21.87 -2.50 -3.15
CA ARG A 96 -21.22 -1.54 -4.07
C ARG A 96 -20.07 -0.80 -3.39
N THR A 97 -20.27 -0.33 -2.16
CA THR A 97 -19.25 0.34 -1.34
C THR A 97 -18.03 -0.55 -1.11
N ILE A 98 -18.22 -1.84 -0.80
CA ILE A 98 -17.10 -2.78 -0.62
C ILE A 98 -16.35 -3.01 -1.94
N GLN A 99 -17.05 -3.10 -3.08
CA GLN A 99 -16.37 -3.25 -4.37
C GLN A 99 -15.56 -2.00 -4.74
N ILE A 100 -16.11 -0.80 -4.50
CA ILE A 100 -15.39 0.46 -4.67
C ILE A 100 -14.16 0.50 -3.76
N LEU A 101 -14.30 0.15 -2.48
CA LEU A 101 -13.18 0.10 -1.54
C LEU A 101 -12.05 -0.83 -2.02
N LYS A 102 -12.39 -2.03 -2.54
CA LYS A 102 -11.38 -2.94 -3.11
C LYS A 102 -10.63 -2.28 -4.26
N MET A 103 -11.34 -1.62 -5.17
CA MET A 103 -10.72 -0.94 -6.32
C MET A 103 -9.82 0.21 -5.86
N VAL A 104 -10.35 1.11 -5.03
CA VAL A 104 -9.63 2.28 -4.50
C VAL A 104 -8.38 1.86 -3.75
N TYR A 105 -8.47 0.87 -2.86
CA TYR A 105 -7.30 0.38 -2.13
C TYR A 105 -6.23 -0.20 -3.06
N THR A 106 -6.65 -0.94 -4.10
CA THR A 106 -5.72 -1.55 -5.05
C THR A 106 -5.01 -0.48 -5.89
N GLU A 107 -5.76 0.49 -6.39
CA GLU A 107 -5.21 1.61 -7.16
C GLU A 107 -4.31 2.49 -6.30
N PHE A 108 -4.70 2.79 -5.05
CA PHE A 108 -3.87 3.54 -4.10
C PHE A 108 -2.49 2.89 -3.90
N VAL A 109 -2.46 1.58 -3.66
CA VAL A 109 -1.21 0.83 -3.49
C VAL A 109 -0.35 0.88 -4.75
N HIS A 110 -0.97 0.77 -5.92
CA HIS A 110 -0.27 0.82 -7.19
C HIS A 110 0.27 2.21 -7.51
N CYS A 111 -0.50 3.28 -7.28
CA CYS A 111 -0.07 4.65 -7.48
C CYS A 111 1.11 4.99 -6.58
N LEU A 112 1.07 4.59 -5.31
CA LEU A 112 2.21 4.78 -4.41
C LEU A 112 3.46 4.05 -4.93
N TRP A 113 3.30 2.82 -5.41
CA TRP A 113 4.40 2.05 -5.96
C TRP A 113 4.99 2.69 -7.23
N ILE A 114 4.14 3.26 -8.10
CA ILE A 114 4.59 4.00 -9.28
C ILE A 114 5.36 5.25 -8.87
N GLU A 115 4.80 6.10 -8.00
CA GLU A 115 5.44 7.33 -7.52
C GLU A 115 6.80 7.06 -6.90
N ARG A 116 6.87 6.03 -6.06
CA ARG A 116 8.14 5.56 -5.49
C ARG A 116 9.14 5.19 -6.60
N ASN A 117 8.72 4.41 -7.59
CA ASN A 117 9.62 3.95 -8.65
C ASN A 117 10.08 5.07 -9.56
N MET A 118 9.23 6.06 -9.86
CA MET A 118 9.59 7.24 -10.67
C MET A 118 10.69 8.11 -10.04
N ARG A 119 10.94 7.97 -8.74
CA ARG A 119 12.03 8.67 -8.04
C ARG A 119 13.36 7.91 -8.07
N ILE A 120 13.34 6.65 -8.50
CA ILE A 120 14.53 5.79 -8.55
C ILE A 120 14.94 5.50 -10.00
N PHE A 121 13.96 5.26 -10.88
CA PHE A 121 14.14 4.86 -12.28
C PHE A 121 13.58 5.93 -13.22
#